data_AF-A0A9W7GFX2-F1
#
_entry.id   AF-A0A9W7GFX2-F1
#
_cell.length_a   1.000
_cell.length_b   1.000
_cell.length_c   1.000
_cell.angle_alpha   90.00
_cell.angle_beta   90.00
_cell.angle_gamma   90.00
#
_symmetry.space_group_name_H-M   'P 1'
#
loop_
_entity.id
_entity.type
_entity.pdbx_description
1 polymer ?
#
loop_
_entity_poly.entity_id
_entity_poly.type
_entity_poly.pdbx_seq_one_letter_code
_entity_poly.pdbx_strand_id
1 'polypeptide(L)'
;MSALAASPATPTSLRVLLLSCSLSAAQLTTVLTNLKESSKKSGSHKTRQLLWKAYGDMIGWAGGKDGNMDCFLMFKTGDDVDSGVLEVVELTKRQRGCCGSLDMLGKKHKPTGEEEKCNGWAMAWSEDEADEAWRDLMEGEPCVYCTGDKVYVGTKYKRVMCKGVNVKTGADVESLLPTLLPDNPLRSVSFTGNSPPSINNYNFIMAGSWAFKFAELGSTWQNSNTNVKLTHLVNSTSTDAIYDYFLTCKGHFLIGEAEKLISQMLTDVEKGLTPCIYAASMKEAGVARRNALMKKVYVHSSKTKFIQGAREDGGIEVNVIEGDIGGTKFNDYGGIVFEIHYRTELGIFG
;
A
#
# COMPACT_ATOMS: atom_id res chain seq x y z
N MET A 1 41.93 2.28 17.59
CA MET A 1 41.29 3.06 16.50
C MET A 1 40.84 2.07 15.43
N SER A 2 39.59 1.62 15.54
CA SER A 2 38.99 0.69 14.57
C SER A 2 38.20 1.53 13.58
N ALA A 3 38.52 1.38 12.30
CA ALA A 3 37.85 2.09 11.22
C ALA A 3 36.35 1.75 11.24
N LEU A 4 35.53 2.78 11.42
CA LEU A 4 34.11 2.75 11.13
C LEU A 4 33.96 2.39 9.64
N ALA A 5 33.70 1.12 9.35
CA ALA A 5 33.21 0.72 8.05
C ALA A 5 31.88 1.45 7.83
N ALA A 6 31.88 2.37 6.87
CA ALA A 6 30.69 3.06 6.42
C ALA A 6 29.59 2.04 6.12
N SER A 7 28.38 2.30 6.59
CA SER A 7 27.19 1.52 6.21
C SER A 7 27.00 1.68 4.69
N PRO A 8 27.12 0.64 3.84
CA PRO A 8 26.72 0.76 2.45
C PRO A 8 25.26 0.30 2.36
N ALA A 9 24.35 1.24 2.08
CA ALA A 9 23.04 0.98 1.49
C ALA A 9 22.51 2.35 1.04
N THR A 10 22.11 2.58 -0.21
CA THR A 10 21.18 1.73 -0.95
C THR A 10 21.30 2.06 -2.44
N PRO A 11 21.48 1.07 -3.31
CA PRO A 11 21.26 1.31 -4.72
C PRO A 11 20.65 0.08 -5.37
N THR A 12 19.52 -0.39 -4.85
CA THR A 12 18.67 -1.31 -5.59
C THR A 12 17.34 -0.60 -5.76
N SER A 13 17.32 0.39 -6.66
CA SER A 13 16.08 1.05 -7.04
C SER A 13 15.46 0.26 -8.19
N LEU A 14 14.20 -0.12 -8.04
CA LEU A 14 13.43 -0.67 -9.14
C LEU A 14 13.23 0.45 -10.16
N ARG A 15 13.80 0.30 -11.35
CA ARG A 15 13.74 1.34 -12.38
C ARG A 15 12.61 1.12 -13.35
N VAL A 16 12.30 -0.13 -13.67
CA VAL A 16 11.17 -0.48 -14.53
C VAL A 16 10.49 -1.68 -13.94
N LEU A 17 9.17 -1.57 -13.76
CA LEU A 17 8.29 -2.68 -13.46
C LEU A 17 7.34 -2.85 -14.64
N LEU A 18 7.23 -4.06 -15.16
CA LEU A 18 6.20 -4.42 -16.12
C LEU A 18 5.42 -5.62 -15.61
N LEU A 19 4.10 -5.47 -15.52
CA LEU A 19 3.17 -6.57 -15.29
C LEU A 19 2.61 -7.01 -16.64
N SER A 20 2.93 -8.22 -17.06
CA SER A 20 2.36 -8.85 -18.26
C SER A 20 1.30 -9.87 -17.88
N CYS A 21 0.16 -9.83 -18.57
CA CYS A 21 -0.93 -10.77 -18.39
C CYS A 21 -1.43 -11.25 -19.76
N SER A 22 -1.39 -12.56 -19.97
CA SER A 22 -1.98 -13.27 -21.11
C SER A 22 -1.49 -12.79 -22.49
N LEU A 23 -0.27 -12.26 -22.56
CA LEU A 23 0.43 -11.97 -23.81
C LEU A 23 1.33 -13.14 -24.18
N SER A 24 1.32 -13.57 -25.45
CA SER A 24 2.38 -14.46 -25.93
C SER A 24 3.74 -13.78 -25.94
N ALA A 25 4.83 -14.54 -26.01
CA ALA A 25 6.19 -14.01 -26.15
C ALA A 25 6.35 -13.00 -27.30
N ALA A 26 5.77 -13.28 -28.46
CA ALA A 26 5.79 -12.39 -29.63
C ALA A 26 5.02 -11.10 -29.35
N GLN A 27 3.82 -11.21 -28.78
CA GLN A 27 2.99 -10.05 -28.45
C GLN A 27 3.63 -9.16 -27.37
N LEU A 28 4.22 -9.76 -26.34
CA LEU A 28 4.95 -9.04 -25.31
C LEU A 28 6.17 -8.31 -25.90
N THR A 29 6.89 -8.96 -26.81
CA THR A 29 8.03 -8.33 -27.53
C THR A 29 7.60 -7.10 -28.32
N THR A 30 6.45 -7.16 -29.01
CA THR A 30 5.87 -5.98 -29.69
C THR A 30 5.55 -4.85 -28.70
N VAL A 31 4.91 -5.17 -27.58
CA VAL A 31 4.60 -4.17 -26.54
C VAL A 31 5.87 -3.53 -25.98
N LEU A 32 6.88 -4.33 -25.65
CA LEU A 32 8.16 -3.85 -25.13
C LEU A 32 8.91 -2.98 -26.14
N THR A 33 8.86 -3.33 -27.43
CA THR A 33 9.45 -2.52 -28.51
C THR A 33 8.79 -1.15 -28.58
N ASN A 34 7.46 -1.10 -28.54
CA ASN A 34 6.71 0.17 -28.53
C ASN A 34 7.01 1.02 -27.29
N LEU A 35 7.15 0.39 -26.12
CA LEU A 35 7.55 1.06 -24.87
C LEU A 35 8.97 1.63 -24.96
N LYS A 36 9.91 0.86 -25.51
CA LYS A 36 11.30 1.29 -25.77
C LYS A 36 11.36 2.48 -26.73
N GLU A 37 10.57 2.47 -27.80
CA GLU A 37 10.52 3.60 -28.73
C GLU A 37 9.88 4.83 -28.10
N SER A 38 8.82 4.65 -27.32
CA SER A 38 8.13 5.72 -26.62
C SER A 38 9.03 6.41 -25.59
N SER A 39 9.95 5.67 -24.96
CA SER A 39 10.88 6.22 -23.96
C SER A 39 11.93 7.17 -24.54
N LYS A 40 12.10 7.25 -25.87
CA LYS A 40 12.96 8.26 -26.52
C LYS A 40 12.59 9.70 -26.15
N LYS A 41 11.33 9.94 -25.77
CA LYS A 41 10.81 11.26 -25.40
C LYS A 41 10.88 11.56 -23.90
N SER A 42 11.38 10.63 -23.08
CA SER A 42 11.34 10.75 -21.61
C SER A 42 12.59 11.43 -21.07
N GLY A 43 12.43 12.46 -20.24
CA GLY A 43 13.43 12.95 -19.29
C GLY A 43 14.87 13.18 -19.80
N SER A 44 15.83 12.94 -18.90
CA SER A 44 17.25 13.17 -19.14
C SER A 44 17.85 12.16 -20.13
N HIS A 45 19.03 12.45 -20.70
CA HIS A 45 19.74 11.49 -21.56
C HIS A 45 20.06 10.17 -20.82
N LYS A 46 20.47 10.27 -19.54
CA LYS A 46 20.80 9.10 -18.72
C LYS A 46 19.57 8.23 -18.45
N THR A 47 18.43 8.84 -18.11
CA THR A 47 17.15 8.13 -17.94
C THR A 47 16.78 7.36 -19.21
N ARG A 48 16.92 7.98 -20.39
CA ARG A 48 16.64 7.35 -21.68
C ARG A 48 17.50 6.12 -21.91
N GLN A 49 18.81 6.21 -21.66
CA GLN A 49 19.72 5.08 -21.81
C GLN A 49 19.33 3.90 -20.91
N LEU A 50 18.96 4.16 -19.65
CA LEU A 50 18.56 3.12 -18.71
C LEU A 50 17.24 2.46 -19.09
N LEU A 51 16.23 3.24 -19.50
CA LEU A 51 14.97 2.69 -20.02
C LEU A 51 15.22 1.87 -21.29
N TRP A 52 16.10 2.33 -22.17
CA TRP A 52 16.47 1.61 -23.39
C TRP A 52 17.15 0.28 -23.12
N LYS A 53 18.04 0.24 -22.12
CA LYS A 53 18.66 -0.98 -21.65
C LYS A 53 17.62 -1.91 -21.02
N ALA A 54 16.80 -1.41 -20.11
CA ALA A 54 15.76 -2.18 -19.43
C ALA A 54 14.83 -2.89 -20.43
N TYR A 55 14.23 -2.13 -21.36
CA TYR A 55 13.36 -2.73 -22.36
C TYR A 55 14.12 -3.62 -23.35
N GLY A 56 15.39 -3.32 -23.66
CA GLY A 56 16.24 -4.19 -24.47
C GLY A 56 16.46 -5.56 -23.84
N ASP A 57 16.78 -5.59 -22.54
CA ASP A 57 17.00 -6.82 -21.78
C ASP A 57 15.68 -7.61 -21.66
N MET A 58 14.55 -6.94 -21.42
CA MET A 58 13.21 -7.56 -21.40
C MET A 58 12.82 -8.17 -22.76
N ILE A 59 13.13 -7.49 -23.87
CA ILE A 59 12.91 -8.01 -25.24
C ILE A 59 13.76 -9.25 -25.48
N GLY A 60 15.05 -9.20 -25.11
CA GLY A 60 15.96 -10.34 -25.25
C GLY A 60 15.48 -11.56 -24.46
N TRP A 61 14.94 -11.34 -23.26
CA TRP A 61 14.32 -12.41 -22.47
C TRP A 61 13.04 -12.96 -23.14
N ALA A 62 12.12 -12.08 -23.56
CA ALA A 62 10.84 -12.49 -24.12
C ALA A 62 10.98 -13.27 -25.44
N GLY A 63 11.93 -12.88 -26.31
CA GLY A 63 12.14 -13.51 -27.61
C GLY A 63 12.57 -14.98 -27.56
N GLY A 64 13.00 -15.49 -26.40
CA GLY A 64 13.40 -16.89 -26.20
C GLY A 64 12.36 -17.75 -25.46
N LYS A 65 11.10 -17.30 -25.36
CA LYS A 65 10.07 -17.96 -24.56
C LYS A 65 8.90 -18.44 -25.42
N ASP A 66 8.24 -19.49 -24.94
CA ASP A 66 7.01 -20.04 -25.50
C ASP A 66 5.85 -19.88 -24.53
N GLY A 67 4.63 -19.78 -25.05
CA GLY A 67 3.39 -19.68 -24.25
C GLY A 67 3.06 -18.25 -23.79
N ASN A 68 2.14 -18.18 -22.82
CA ASN A 68 1.68 -16.91 -22.25
C ASN A 68 2.65 -16.41 -21.16
N MET A 69 3.07 -15.17 -21.30
CA MET A 69 3.97 -14.47 -20.40
C MET A 69 3.16 -13.80 -19.29
N ASP A 70 2.70 -14.60 -18.34
CA ASP A 70 2.07 -14.12 -17.11
C ASP A 70 3.15 -13.88 -16.05
N CYS A 71 3.78 -12.71 -16.06
CA CYS A 71 4.92 -12.41 -15.20
C CYS A 71 5.06 -10.92 -14.87
N PHE A 72 5.82 -10.63 -13.82
CA PHE A 72 6.49 -9.35 -13.63
C PHE A 72 7.88 -9.40 -14.26
N LEU A 73 8.22 -8.36 -15.03
CA LEU A 73 9.58 -8.07 -15.46
C LEU A 73 10.07 -6.84 -14.68
N MET A 74 11.15 -7.01 -13.94
CA MET A 74 11.69 -6.03 -13.02
C MET A 74 13.12 -5.70 -13.43
N PHE A 75 13.38 -4.46 -13.83
CA PHE A 75 14.74 -4.00 -14.08
C PHE A 75 15.22 -3.15 -12.90
N LYS A 76 16.25 -3.62 -12.20
CA LYS A 76 16.82 -2.96 -11.02
C LYS A 76 18.22 -2.47 -11.34
N THR A 77 18.53 -1.23 -10.99
CA THR A 77 19.90 -0.69 -11.08
C THR A 77 20.59 -0.87 -9.73
N GLY A 78 21.82 -1.40 -9.76
CA GLY A 78 22.69 -1.63 -8.61
C GLY A 78 23.47 -0.38 -8.17
N ASP A 79 24.54 -0.56 -7.38
CA ASP A 79 25.50 0.50 -6.98
C ASP A 79 26.08 1.22 -8.20
N ASP A 80 26.32 0.44 -9.25
CA ASP A 80 26.68 0.96 -10.55
C ASP A 80 25.40 1.33 -11.31
N VAL A 81 25.10 2.64 -11.31
CA VAL A 81 23.95 3.23 -11.99
C VAL A 81 23.95 3.00 -13.51
N ASP A 82 25.04 2.52 -14.10
CA ASP A 82 25.14 2.22 -15.53
C ASP A 82 24.96 0.72 -15.84
N SER A 83 24.86 -0.13 -14.81
CA SER A 83 24.49 -1.54 -14.94
C SER A 83 23.19 -1.86 -14.20
N GLY A 84 22.40 -2.76 -14.80
CA GLY A 84 21.14 -3.19 -14.21
C GLY A 84 20.85 -4.64 -14.55
N VAL A 85 20.06 -5.26 -13.69
CA VAL A 85 19.73 -6.68 -13.74
C VAL A 85 18.24 -6.81 -14.00
N LEU A 86 17.91 -7.64 -14.98
CA LEU A 86 16.54 -8.09 -15.22
C LEU A 86 16.23 -9.25 -14.27
N GLU A 87 15.23 -9.06 -13.43
CA GLU A 87 14.59 -10.09 -12.64
C GLU A 87 13.21 -10.38 -13.22
N VAL A 88 12.86 -11.67 -13.27
CA VAL A 88 11.57 -12.13 -13.76
C VAL A 88 10.87 -12.91 -12.66
N VAL A 89 9.65 -12.50 -12.32
CA VAL A 89 8.82 -13.14 -11.31
C VAL A 89 7.55 -13.64 -11.99
N GLU A 90 7.43 -14.94 -12.16
CA GLU A 90 6.21 -15.54 -12.72
C GLU A 90 5.01 -15.29 -11.81
N LEU A 91 3.86 -14.96 -12.40
CA LEU A 91 2.63 -14.80 -11.64
C LEU A 91 2.20 -16.15 -11.10
N THR A 92 1.87 -16.21 -9.81
CA THR A 92 1.19 -17.36 -9.21
C THR A 92 -0.20 -17.56 -9.83
N LYS A 93 -0.78 -18.76 -9.65
CA LYS A 93 -2.16 -19.05 -10.09
C LYS A 93 -3.17 -18.02 -9.57
N ARG A 94 -2.98 -17.55 -8.33
CA ARG A 94 -3.83 -16.52 -7.70
C ARG A 94 -3.66 -15.18 -8.41
N GLN A 95 -2.43 -14.72 -8.58
CA GLN A 95 -2.14 -13.43 -9.24
C GLN A 95 -2.69 -13.40 -10.67
N ARG A 96 -2.58 -14.49 -11.44
CA ARG A 96 -3.24 -14.61 -12.75
C ARG A 96 -4.76 -14.48 -12.65
N GLY A 97 -5.38 -15.17 -11.70
CA GLY A 97 -6.81 -15.04 -11.43
C GLY A 97 -7.23 -13.62 -11.04
N CYS A 98 -6.40 -12.92 -10.27
CA CYS A 98 -6.62 -11.51 -9.94
C CYS A 98 -6.51 -10.61 -11.17
N CYS A 99 -5.49 -10.78 -12.02
CA CYS A 99 -5.34 -9.97 -13.24
C CYS A 99 -6.52 -10.14 -14.21
N GLY A 100 -7.20 -11.29 -14.20
CA GLY A 100 -8.40 -11.53 -14.99
C GLY A 100 -9.73 -11.11 -14.34
N SER A 101 -9.77 -10.86 -13.04
CA SER A 101 -11.03 -10.61 -12.29
C SER A 101 -11.10 -9.26 -11.57
N LEU A 102 -9.96 -8.58 -11.43
CA LEU A 102 -9.84 -7.23 -10.91
C LEU A 102 -9.72 -6.24 -12.07
N ASP A 103 -10.23 -5.03 -11.85
CA ASP A 103 -9.96 -3.90 -12.73
C ASP A 103 -8.59 -3.31 -12.35
N MET A 104 -7.58 -3.62 -13.15
CA MET A 104 -6.24 -3.03 -13.02
C MET A 104 -6.25 -1.60 -13.57
N LEU A 105 -5.90 -0.64 -12.71
CA LEU A 105 -6.04 0.80 -12.93
C LEU A 105 -4.75 1.38 -13.51
N GLY A 106 -4.87 2.06 -14.64
CA GLY A 106 -3.75 2.68 -15.36
C GLY A 106 -3.70 2.28 -16.84
N LYS A 107 -2.59 2.63 -17.49
CA LYS A 107 -2.44 2.43 -18.94
C LYS A 107 -2.11 0.97 -19.26
N LYS A 108 -3.06 0.28 -19.88
CA LYS A 108 -2.85 -1.05 -20.47
C LYS A 108 -2.26 -0.91 -21.87
N HIS A 109 -1.08 -1.45 -22.05
CA HIS A 109 -0.41 -1.59 -23.33
C HIS A 109 -0.81 -2.92 -23.97
N LYS A 110 -1.26 -2.84 -25.23
CA LYS A 110 -1.61 -4.01 -26.04
C LYS A 110 -0.68 -4.09 -27.25
N PRO A 111 -0.43 -5.29 -27.80
CA PRO A 111 0.34 -5.41 -29.03
C PRO A 111 -0.34 -4.61 -30.14
N THR A 112 0.44 -3.87 -30.91
CA THR A 112 -0.03 -3.13 -32.09
C THR A 112 0.06 -4.03 -33.32
N GLY A 113 -1.06 -4.31 -33.97
CA GLY A 113 -1.13 -5.13 -35.18
C GLY A 113 -2.55 -5.62 -35.48
N GLU A 114 -2.77 -6.15 -36.69
CA GLU A 114 -4.06 -6.70 -37.19
C GLU A 114 -4.45 -8.05 -36.53
N GLU A 115 -3.98 -8.34 -35.32
CA GLU A 115 -4.38 -9.55 -34.61
C GLU A 115 -5.76 -9.34 -33.95
N GLU A 116 -6.72 -10.15 -34.40
CA GLU A 116 -8.06 -10.25 -33.85
C GLU A 116 -8.03 -10.35 -32.31
N LYS A 117 -8.68 -9.40 -31.63
CA LYS A 117 -9.07 -9.46 -30.20
C LYS A 117 -8.00 -10.06 -29.26
N CYS A 118 -6.88 -9.37 -29.08
CA CYS A 118 -5.97 -9.68 -27.97
C CYS A 118 -6.59 -9.27 -26.61
N ASN A 119 -6.87 -10.27 -25.77
CA ASN A 119 -7.33 -10.08 -24.39
C ASN A 119 -6.18 -9.81 -23.41
N GLY A 120 -4.95 -10.13 -23.80
CA GLY A 120 -3.75 -9.85 -23.03
C GLY A 120 -3.40 -8.37 -23.01
N TRP A 121 -2.62 -7.98 -22.02
CA TRP A 121 -2.14 -6.62 -21.82
C TRP A 121 -0.88 -6.61 -20.97
N ALA A 122 -0.11 -5.53 -21.06
CA ALA A 122 0.93 -5.22 -20.11
C ALA A 122 0.71 -3.83 -19.49
N MET A 123 1.12 -3.64 -18.26
CA MET A 123 1.21 -2.34 -17.60
C MET A 123 2.65 -2.09 -17.22
N ALA A 124 3.14 -0.89 -17.50
CA ALA A 124 4.53 -0.51 -17.28
C ALA A 124 4.60 0.73 -16.40
N TRP A 125 5.48 0.68 -15.40
CA TRP A 125 5.80 1.77 -14.50
C TRP A 125 7.32 1.96 -14.48
N SER A 126 7.77 3.18 -14.24
CA SER A 126 9.19 3.51 -14.24
C SER A 126 9.56 4.43 -13.09
N GLU A 127 10.83 4.37 -12.68
CA GLU A 127 11.37 5.19 -11.60
C GLU A 127 10.55 5.01 -10.30
N ASP A 128 10.25 6.08 -9.58
CA ASP A 128 9.56 6.01 -8.29
C ASP A 128 8.17 5.35 -8.40
N GLU A 129 7.49 5.50 -9.54
CA GLU A 129 6.20 4.84 -9.80
C GLU A 129 6.34 3.31 -9.86
N ALA A 130 7.51 2.79 -10.25
CA ALA A 130 7.73 1.34 -10.30
C ALA A 130 7.80 0.74 -8.90
N ASP A 131 8.51 1.39 -7.98
CA ASP A 131 8.57 1.00 -6.57
C ASP A 131 7.19 1.16 -5.90
N GLU A 132 6.48 2.25 -6.20
CA GLU A 132 5.12 2.46 -5.71
C GLU A 132 4.15 1.37 -6.18
N ALA A 133 4.13 1.10 -7.50
CA ALA A 133 3.28 0.08 -8.08
C ALA A 133 3.59 -1.31 -7.53
N TRP A 134 4.87 -1.66 -7.37
CA TRP A 134 5.26 -2.93 -6.76
C TRP A 134 4.72 -3.06 -5.34
N ARG A 135 4.95 -2.04 -4.50
CA ARG A 135 4.47 -2.01 -3.10
C ARG A 135 2.95 -2.11 -3.03
N ASP A 136 2.21 -1.35 -3.82
CA ASP A 136 0.74 -1.36 -3.79
C ASP A 136 0.16 -2.69 -4.30
N LEU A 137 0.73 -3.26 -5.37
CA LEU A 137 0.27 -4.53 -5.91
C LEU A 137 0.47 -5.70 -4.94
N MET A 138 1.54 -5.67 -4.14
CA MET A 138 1.86 -6.74 -3.18
C MET A 138 1.25 -6.51 -1.80
N GLU A 139 1.33 -5.28 -1.29
CA GLU A 139 1.09 -4.94 0.11
C GLU A 139 0.10 -3.78 0.31
N GLY A 140 -0.43 -3.21 -0.78
CA GLY A 140 -1.38 -2.10 -0.72
C GLY A 140 -2.59 -2.44 0.14
N GLU A 141 -2.89 -1.56 1.10
CA GLU A 141 -4.05 -1.74 1.96
C GLU A 141 -5.33 -1.36 1.20
N PRO A 142 -6.33 -2.24 1.13
CA PRO A 142 -7.56 -1.94 0.41
C PRO A 142 -8.40 -0.88 1.12
N CYS A 143 -8.82 0.13 0.36
CA CYS A 143 -9.94 0.99 0.73
C CYS A 143 -11.27 0.40 0.23
N VAL A 144 -12.34 0.67 0.96
CA VAL A 144 -13.72 0.37 0.59
C VAL A 144 -14.39 1.69 0.24
N TYR A 145 -14.97 1.81 -0.95
CA TYR A 145 -15.65 3.06 -1.32
C TYR A 145 -16.97 2.84 -2.05
N CYS A 146 -17.90 3.77 -1.83
CA CYS A 146 -19.25 3.75 -2.39
C CYS A 146 -19.45 4.94 -3.36
N THR A 147 -19.90 4.68 -4.59
CA THR A 147 -20.16 5.70 -5.63
C THR A 147 -21.64 6.06 -5.81
N GLY A 148 -22.50 5.72 -4.85
CA GLY A 148 -23.95 5.89 -4.94
C GLY A 148 -24.69 4.70 -5.54
N ASP A 149 -24.09 4.05 -6.55
CA ASP A 149 -24.67 2.90 -7.25
C ASP A 149 -23.89 1.59 -7.02
N LYS A 150 -22.65 1.68 -6.53
CA LYS A 150 -21.74 0.53 -6.38
C LYS A 150 -20.85 0.67 -5.16
N VAL A 151 -20.48 -0.46 -4.58
CA VAL A 151 -19.43 -0.60 -3.58
C VAL A 151 -18.23 -1.29 -4.22
N TYR A 152 -17.07 -0.67 -4.06
CA TYR A 152 -15.80 -1.17 -4.53
C TYR A 152 -14.86 -1.45 -3.37
N VAL A 153 -13.98 -2.42 -3.59
CA VAL A 153 -12.74 -2.58 -2.83
C VAL A 153 -11.59 -2.31 -3.78
N GLY A 154 -10.62 -1.51 -3.39
CA GLY A 154 -9.46 -1.24 -4.24
C GLY A 154 -8.25 -0.68 -3.52
N THR A 155 -7.12 -0.75 -4.20
CA THR A 155 -5.88 -0.05 -3.88
C THR A 155 -5.60 1.00 -4.96
N LYS A 156 -4.40 1.59 -5.00
CA LYS A 156 -4.04 2.57 -6.03
C LYS A 156 -4.13 1.99 -7.45
N TYR A 157 -3.65 0.75 -7.65
CA TYR A 157 -3.52 0.16 -9.00
C TYR A 157 -4.52 -0.95 -9.33
N LYS A 158 -5.45 -1.29 -8.43
CA LYS A 158 -6.42 -2.37 -8.67
C LYS A 158 -7.70 -2.17 -7.87
N ARG A 159 -8.83 -2.56 -8.45
CA ARG A 159 -10.11 -2.55 -7.73
C ARG A 159 -11.04 -3.67 -8.17
N VAL A 160 -12.12 -3.84 -7.43
CA VAL A 160 -13.16 -4.80 -7.73
C VAL A 160 -14.52 -4.31 -7.26
N MET A 161 -15.53 -4.42 -8.12
CA MET A 161 -16.91 -4.18 -7.72
C MET A 161 -17.38 -5.36 -6.87
N CYS A 162 -17.85 -5.06 -5.66
CA CYS A 162 -18.34 -6.03 -4.69
C CYS A 162 -19.86 -6.11 -4.68
N LYS A 163 -20.54 -4.97 -4.82
CA LYS A 163 -22.00 -4.90 -4.68
C LYS A 163 -22.59 -3.74 -5.48
N GLY A 164 -23.72 -3.99 -6.13
CA GLY A 164 -24.60 -2.93 -6.63
C GLY A 164 -25.49 -2.41 -5.50
N VAL A 165 -25.61 -1.10 -5.38
CA VAL A 165 -26.37 -0.41 -4.33
C VAL A 165 -27.18 0.74 -4.93
N ASN A 166 -28.03 1.37 -4.13
CA ASN A 166 -28.75 2.59 -4.51
C ASN A 166 -28.82 3.48 -3.27
N VAL A 167 -27.74 4.21 -3.04
CA VAL A 167 -27.57 5.06 -1.86
C VAL A 167 -27.91 6.49 -2.25
N LYS A 168 -28.96 7.06 -1.64
CA LYS A 168 -29.42 8.44 -1.92
C LYS A 168 -29.56 9.28 -0.65
N THR A 169 -29.57 8.66 0.51
CA THR A 169 -29.79 9.29 1.81
C THR A 169 -28.84 8.73 2.86
N GLY A 170 -28.72 9.39 4.01
CA GLY A 170 -27.97 8.86 5.14
C GLY A 170 -28.49 7.49 5.61
N ALA A 171 -29.82 7.32 5.70
CA ALA A 171 -30.46 6.05 6.09
C ALA A 171 -30.11 4.88 5.16
N ASP A 172 -29.89 5.15 3.86
CA ASP A 172 -29.42 4.12 2.92
C ASP A 172 -27.99 3.66 3.25
N VAL A 173 -27.14 4.58 3.71
CA VAL A 173 -25.77 4.24 4.17
C VAL A 173 -25.83 3.40 5.44
N GLU A 174 -26.71 3.74 6.37
CA GLU A 174 -26.92 2.99 7.62
C GLU A 174 -27.37 1.55 7.33
N SER A 175 -28.26 1.39 6.35
CA SER A 175 -28.76 0.09 5.92
C SER A 175 -27.71 -0.69 5.13
N LEU A 176 -26.80 -0.01 4.43
CA LEU A 176 -25.75 -0.64 3.65
C LEU A 176 -24.67 -1.27 4.54
N LEU A 177 -24.16 -0.55 5.53
CA LEU A 177 -22.99 -0.99 6.30
C LEU A 177 -23.12 -2.38 6.93
N PRO A 178 -24.24 -2.75 7.60
CA PRO A 178 -24.42 -4.10 8.13
C PRO A 178 -24.31 -5.20 7.08
N THR A 179 -24.68 -4.89 5.83
CA THR A 179 -24.61 -5.86 4.73
C THR A 179 -23.21 -6.09 4.18
N LEU A 180 -22.22 -5.35 4.70
CA LEU A 180 -20.80 -5.45 4.37
C LEU A 180 -19.98 -6.07 5.53
N LEU A 181 -20.65 -6.44 6.64
CA LEU A 181 -20.06 -7.08 7.82
C LEU A 181 -19.95 -8.61 7.62
N PRO A 182 -19.25 -9.34 8.51
CA PRO A 182 -18.39 -10.47 8.14
C PRO A 182 -19.11 -11.68 7.50
N ASP A 183 -20.42 -11.81 7.69
CA ASP A 183 -21.22 -12.91 7.14
C ASP A 183 -21.42 -12.80 5.61
N ASN A 184 -21.21 -11.62 5.02
CA ASN A 184 -21.22 -11.41 3.58
C ASN A 184 -19.98 -10.58 3.17
N PRO A 185 -18.79 -11.20 3.17
CA PRO A 185 -17.54 -10.46 3.11
C PRO A 185 -17.34 -9.84 1.74
N LEU A 186 -16.67 -8.69 1.74
CA LEU A 186 -16.21 -8.01 0.54
C LEU A 186 -15.28 -8.90 -0.29
N ARG A 187 -15.03 -8.53 -1.55
CA ARG A 187 -14.07 -9.28 -2.39
C ARG A 187 -12.64 -8.84 -2.05
N SER A 188 -11.73 -9.80 -2.01
CA SER A 188 -10.30 -9.51 -1.84
C SER A 188 -9.67 -9.01 -3.14
N VAL A 189 -8.79 -8.02 -3.01
CA VAL A 189 -7.89 -7.52 -4.07
C VAL A 189 -6.42 -7.94 -3.83
N SER A 190 -6.16 -8.76 -2.82
CA SER A 190 -4.80 -9.16 -2.45
C SER A 190 -4.24 -10.22 -3.41
N PHE A 191 -3.00 -10.00 -3.84
CA PHE A 191 -2.22 -10.92 -4.67
C PHE A 191 -1.64 -12.08 -3.86
N THR A 192 -1.49 -11.92 -2.55
CA THR A 192 -0.80 -12.86 -1.65
C THR A 192 -1.74 -13.84 -0.95
N GLY A 193 -3.02 -13.47 -0.76
CA GLY A 193 -3.96 -14.32 -0.05
C GLY A 193 -5.42 -13.90 -0.23
N ASN A 194 -6.35 -14.78 0.10
CA ASN A 194 -7.78 -14.46 0.08
C ASN A 194 -8.19 -13.74 1.35
N SER A 195 -7.86 -12.46 1.44
CA SER A 195 -8.14 -11.63 2.60
C SER A 195 -9.07 -10.49 2.20
N PRO A 196 -10.40 -10.69 2.22
CA PRO A 196 -11.37 -9.60 2.21
C PRO A 196 -11.09 -8.57 3.31
N PRO A 197 -11.20 -7.26 3.04
CA PRO A 197 -11.13 -6.27 4.10
C PRO A 197 -12.39 -6.28 4.95
N SER A 198 -12.24 -6.01 6.25
CA SER A 198 -13.32 -5.57 7.12
C SER A 198 -13.45 -4.05 7.07
N ILE A 199 -14.67 -3.54 7.23
CA ILE A 199 -14.88 -2.10 7.40
C ILE A 199 -14.40 -1.64 8.78
N ASN A 200 -13.68 -0.52 8.80
CA ASN A 200 -13.18 0.12 10.01
C ASN A 200 -13.38 1.65 9.93
N ASN A 201 -12.83 2.37 10.92
CA ASN A 201 -13.04 3.81 11.10
C ASN A 201 -12.36 4.71 10.06
N TYR A 202 -11.52 4.20 9.16
CA TYR A 202 -10.81 5.00 8.18
C TYR A 202 -10.87 4.46 6.76
N ASN A 203 -11.25 3.20 6.56
CA ASN A 203 -11.18 2.56 5.26
C ASN A 203 -12.48 2.59 4.45
N PHE A 204 -13.59 3.10 4.99
CA PHE A 204 -14.83 3.27 4.24
C PHE A 204 -15.07 4.71 3.82
N ILE A 205 -15.11 4.94 2.51
CA ILE A 205 -15.17 6.28 1.89
C ILE A 205 -16.45 6.42 1.05
N MET A 206 -17.18 7.50 1.26
CA MET A 206 -18.25 7.91 0.36
C MET A 206 -17.64 8.75 -0.77
N ALA A 207 -17.72 8.28 -2.01
CA ALA A 207 -17.07 8.88 -3.17
C ALA A 207 -18.08 9.41 -4.19
N GLY A 208 -17.82 10.59 -4.75
CA GLY A 208 -18.64 11.21 -5.79
C GLY A 208 -19.41 12.43 -5.31
N SER A 209 -20.33 12.91 -6.15
CA SER A 209 -21.14 14.08 -5.84
C SER A 209 -22.40 13.66 -5.09
N TRP A 210 -22.50 14.10 -3.83
CA TRP A 210 -23.63 13.78 -2.96
C TRP A 210 -24.47 15.02 -2.72
N ALA A 211 -25.75 14.96 -3.10
CA ALA A 211 -26.68 16.10 -3.00
C ALA A 211 -27.19 16.33 -1.56
N PHE A 212 -27.14 15.31 -0.69
CA PHE A 212 -27.57 15.44 0.71
C PHE A 212 -26.40 15.83 1.61
N LYS A 213 -26.66 16.72 2.57
CA LYS A 213 -25.63 17.24 3.48
C LYS A 213 -25.29 16.20 4.54
N PHE A 214 -24.11 15.59 4.45
CA PHE A 214 -23.55 14.75 5.53
C PHE A 214 -23.39 15.48 6.88
N ALA A 215 -23.51 16.81 6.89
CA ALA A 215 -23.60 17.59 8.14
C ALA A 215 -24.72 17.10 9.08
N GLU A 216 -25.77 16.44 8.55
CA GLU A 216 -26.85 15.84 9.35
C GLU A 216 -26.51 14.43 9.87
N LEU A 217 -25.54 13.73 9.26
CA LEU A 217 -24.99 12.50 9.83
C LEU A 217 -24.06 12.80 11.02
N GLY A 218 -23.43 13.99 11.07
CA GLY A 218 -22.82 14.53 12.29
C GLY A 218 -21.60 13.77 12.85
N SER A 219 -20.83 14.47 13.69
CA SER A 219 -19.64 13.96 14.42
C SER A 219 -19.96 12.91 15.51
N THR A 220 -21.23 12.55 15.65
CA THR A 220 -21.80 11.65 16.65
C THR A 220 -22.30 10.32 16.08
N TRP A 221 -22.25 10.11 14.75
CA TRP A 221 -22.72 8.86 14.18
C TRP A 221 -21.73 7.72 14.41
N GLN A 222 -22.09 6.86 15.36
CA GLN A 222 -21.52 5.56 15.61
C GLN A 222 -22.70 4.59 15.46
N ASN A 223 -22.59 3.63 14.55
CA ASN A 223 -23.61 2.59 14.45
C ASN A 223 -23.72 1.87 15.80
N SER A 224 -24.91 1.68 16.35
CA SER A 224 -25.08 0.98 17.63
C SER A 224 -24.63 -0.49 17.57
N ASN A 225 -24.59 -1.07 16.36
CA ASN A 225 -24.14 -2.44 16.09
C ASN A 225 -22.70 -2.51 15.57
N THR A 226 -22.08 -1.38 15.16
CA THR A 226 -20.66 -1.33 14.77
C THR A 226 -19.94 -0.10 15.31
N ASN A 227 -18.75 -0.27 15.86
CA ASN A 227 -17.89 0.85 16.29
C ASN A 227 -17.31 1.67 15.12
N VAL A 228 -17.96 1.67 13.95
CA VAL A 228 -17.56 2.37 12.73
C VAL A 228 -18.20 3.74 12.70
N LYS A 229 -17.39 4.79 12.62
CA LYS A 229 -17.85 6.17 12.37
C LYS A 229 -17.78 6.48 10.88
N LEU A 230 -18.90 6.89 10.29
CA LEU A 230 -18.98 7.36 8.91
C LEU A 230 -18.63 8.84 8.84
N THR A 231 -17.36 9.15 8.60
CA THR A 231 -16.91 10.55 8.55
C THR A 231 -16.24 10.94 7.24
N HIS A 232 -16.05 9.99 6.32
CA HIS A 232 -15.13 10.17 5.20
C HIS A 232 -15.89 10.32 3.88
N LEU A 233 -15.87 11.54 3.35
CA LEU A 233 -16.54 11.94 2.12
C LEU A 233 -15.52 12.62 1.19
N VAL A 234 -15.45 12.13 -0.05
CA VAL A 234 -14.65 12.74 -1.11
C VAL A 234 -15.51 13.05 -2.32
N ASN A 235 -15.52 14.31 -2.74
CA ASN A 235 -16.23 14.74 -3.94
C ASN A 235 -15.38 14.47 -5.20
N SER A 236 -15.13 13.20 -5.48
CA SER A 236 -14.37 12.76 -6.64
C SER A 236 -14.83 11.39 -7.12
N THR A 237 -14.74 11.17 -8.42
CA THR A 237 -14.89 9.85 -9.06
C THR A 237 -13.55 9.27 -9.53
N SER A 238 -12.46 10.03 -9.38
CA SER A 238 -11.11 9.55 -9.68
C SER A 238 -10.66 8.56 -8.62
N THR A 239 -10.23 7.37 -9.06
CA THR A 239 -9.73 6.31 -8.15
C THR A 239 -8.50 6.77 -7.37
N ASP A 240 -7.62 7.54 -8.01
CA ASP A 240 -6.40 8.05 -7.38
C ASP A 240 -6.75 9.01 -6.24
N ALA A 241 -7.63 9.98 -6.52
CA ALA A 241 -8.07 10.94 -5.51
C ALA A 241 -8.84 10.28 -4.34
N ILE A 242 -9.62 9.24 -4.61
CA ILE A 242 -10.31 8.46 -3.57
C ILE A 242 -9.29 7.72 -2.70
N TYR A 243 -8.29 7.09 -3.32
CA TYR A 243 -7.27 6.34 -2.59
C TYR A 243 -6.33 7.24 -1.79
N ASP A 244 -5.91 8.38 -2.35
CA ASP A 244 -5.10 9.39 -1.65
C ASP A 244 -5.85 9.96 -0.43
N TYR A 245 -7.17 10.17 -0.57
CA TYR A 245 -8.02 10.58 0.55
C TYR A 245 -8.10 9.48 1.62
N PHE A 246 -8.25 8.22 1.22
CA PHE A 246 -8.17 7.09 2.15
C PHE A 246 -6.84 7.05 2.91
N LEU A 247 -5.70 7.24 2.25
CA LEU A 247 -4.38 7.28 2.89
C LEU A 247 -4.31 8.42 3.92
N THR A 248 -4.90 9.58 3.61
CA THR A 248 -5.03 10.70 4.54
C THR A 248 -5.88 10.33 5.76
N CYS A 249 -7.05 9.71 5.56
CA CYS A 249 -7.92 9.23 6.64
C CYS A 249 -7.22 8.20 7.53
N LYS A 250 -6.48 7.26 6.93
CA LYS A 250 -5.66 6.27 7.64
C LYS A 250 -4.59 6.96 8.48
N GLY A 251 -3.85 7.92 7.91
CA GLY A 251 -2.82 8.68 8.62
C GLY A 251 -3.38 9.36 9.88
N HIS A 252 -4.47 10.11 9.74
CA HIS A 252 -5.15 10.75 10.87
C HIS A 252 -5.61 9.76 11.93
N PHE A 253 -6.18 8.62 11.51
CA PHE A 253 -6.62 7.58 12.43
C PHE A 253 -5.45 7.00 13.24
N LEU A 254 -4.36 6.63 12.55
CA LEU A 254 -3.18 6.04 13.21
C LEU A 254 -2.49 7.03 14.15
N ILE A 255 -2.42 8.32 13.78
CA ILE A 255 -1.93 9.38 14.68
C ILE A 255 -2.81 9.45 15.92
N GLY A 256 -4.14 9.49 15.77
CA GLY A 256 -5.07 9.52 16.89
C GLY A 256 -4.93 8.32 17.83
N GLU A 257 -4.72 7.11 17.29
CA GLU A 257 -4.45 5.91 18.10
C GLU A 257 -3.11 5.97 18.83
N ALA A 258 -2.06 6.48 18.16
CA ALA A 258 -0.75 6.70 18.78
C ALA A 258 -0.85 7.71 19.94
N GLU A 259 -1.58 8.81 19.76
CA GLU A 259 -1.77 9.84 20.79
C GLU A 259 -2.60 9.37 21.98
N LYS A 260 -3.55 8.44 21.76
CA LYS A 260 -4.25 7.75 22.86
C LYS A 260 -3.28 6.91 23.69
N LEU A 261 -2.38 6.15 23.05
CA LEU A 261 -1.35 5.40 23.78
C LEU A 261 -0.42 6.32 24.58
N ILE A 262 0.03 7.43 23.99
CA ILE A 262 0.85 8.41 24.71
C ILE A 262 0.07 9.00 25.90
N SER A 263 -1.21 9.30 25.74
CA SER A 263 -2.04 9.81 26.84
C SER A 263 -2.22 8.78 27.95
N GLN A 264 -2.40 7.51 27.62
CA GLN A 264 -2.45 6.41 28.58
C GLN A 264 -1.11 6.26 29.32
N MET A 265 0.02 6.34 28.61
CA MET A 265 1.36 6.33 29.20
C MET A 265 1.51 7.44 30.25
N LEU A 266 1.13 8.68 29.93
CA LEU A 266 1.21 9.79 30.86
C LEU A 266 0.33 9.56 32.10
N THR A 267 -0.88 9.04 31.91
CA THR A 267 -1.78 8.70 33.03
C THR A 267 -1.18 7.63 33.93
N ASP A 268 -0.51 6.62 33.37
CA ASP A 268 0.14 5.56 34.15
C ASP A 268 1.33 6.09 34.95
N VAL A 269 2.13 6.99 34.35
CA VAL A 269 3.25 7.67 35.02
C VAL A 269 2.75 8.54 36.18
N GLU A 270 1.68 9.31 35.98
CA GLU A 270 1.06 10.12 37.04
C GLU A 270 0.56 9.27 38.23
N LYS A 271 0.10 8.05 37.94
CA LYS A 271 -0.34 7.09 38.97
C LYS A 271 0.81 6.30 39.61
N GLY A 272 2.06 6.52 39.19
CA GLY A 272 3.22 5.76 39.67
C GLY A 272 3.19 4.28 39.29
N LEU A 273 2.49 3.93 38.20
CA LEU A 273 2.41 2.55 37.72
C LEU A 273 3.65 2.21 36.88
N THR A 274 4.13 0.97 36.99
CA THR A 274 5.17 0.45 36.08
C THR A 274 4.67 0.54 34.63
N PRO A 275 5.44 1.11 33.68
CA PRO A 275 4.96 1.34 32.33
C PRO A 275 4.70 0.04 31.57
N CYS A 276 3.66 0.03 30.73
CA CYS A 276 3.47 -0.93 29.62
C CYS A 276 3.46 -0.25 28.25
N ILE A 277 3.61 1.08 28.22
CA ILE A 277 3.64 1.90 27.02
C ILE A 277 4.86 2.81 27.13
N TYR A 278 5.58 2.95 26.03
CA TYR A 278 6.81 3.73 25.92
C TYR A 278 6.76 4.59 24.66
N ALA A 279 7.36 5.78 24.71
CA ALA A 279 7.40 6.71 23.58
C ALA A 279 8.75 7.47 23.55
N ALA A 280 9.02 8.19 22.45
CA ALA A 280 10.18 9.07 22.24
C ALA A 280 11.58 8.42 22.16
N SER A 281 11.79 7.22 22.70
CA SER A 281 13.11 6.58 22.73
C SER A 281 13.26 5.43 21.73
N MET A 282 14.05 5.65 20.68
CA MET A 282 14.47 4.58 19.76
C MET A 282 15.36 3.54 20.45
N LYS A 283 16.10 3.93 21.51
CA LYS A 283 16.90 3.00 22.31
C LYS A 283 15.98 1.98 22.99
N GLU A 284 14.97 2.47 23.68
CA GLU A 284 13.99 1.62 24.39
C GLU A 284 13.18 0.77 23.41
N ALA A 285 12.74 1.34 22.29
CA ALA A 285 12.09 0.57 21.23
C ALA A 285 12.98 -0.58 20.73
N GLY A 286 14.28 -0.32 20.55
CA GLY A 286 15.26 -1.34 20.19
C GLY A 286 15.45 -2.42 21.27
N VAL A 287 15.47 -2.04 22.55
CA VAL A 287 15.55 -2.99 23.69
C VAL A 287 14.30 -3.86 23.73
N ALA A 288 13.11 -3.27 23.67
CA ALA A 288 11.84 -4.00 23.68
C ALA A 288 11.72 -4.97 22.50
N ARG A 289 12.15 -4.55 21.30
CA ARG A 289 12.18 -5.41 20.10
C ARG A 289 13.12 -6.60 20.27
N ARG A 290 14.40 -6.35 20.60
CA ARG A 290 15.43 -7.41 20.72
C ARG A 290 15.10 -8.44 21.81
N ASN A 291 14.35 -8.05 22.84
CA ASN A 291 13.93 -8.93 23.92
C ASN A 291 12.52 -9.51 23.71
N ALA A 292 11.92 -9.37 22.52
CA ALA A 292 10.59 -9.87 22.18
C ALA A 292 9.48 -9.42 23.16
N LEU A 293 9.61 -8.20 23.69
CA LEU A 293 8.65 -7.61 24.64
C LEU A 293 7.55 -6.84 23.93
N MET A 294 7.83 -6.36 22.72
CA MET A 294 6.96 -5.44 21.98
C MET A 294 5.77 -6.16 21.38
N LYS A 295 4.57 -5.69 21.72
CA LYS A 295 3.30 -6.19 21.18
C LYS A 295 2.87 -5.40 19.94
N LYS A 296 2.94 -4.07 20.04
CA LYS A 296 2.42 -3.13 19.04
C LYS A 296 3.28 -1.88 19.00
N VAL A 297 3.48 -1.32 17.82
CA VAL A 297 4.20 -0.06 17.64
C VAL A 297 3.52 0.82 16.59
N TYR A 298 3.40 2.11 16.90
CA TYR A 298 3.13 3.17 15.94
C TYR A 298 4.43 3.91 15.69
N VAL A 299 4.85 3.97 14.43
CA VAL A 299 6.18 4.46 14.06
C VAL A 299 6.11 5.28 12.78
N HIS A 300 6.75 6.45 12.79
CA HIS A 300 6.84 7.27 11.59
C HIS A 300 7.70 6.61 10.51
N SER A 301 7.28 6.74 9.24
CA SER A 301 7.92 6.10 8.08
C SER A 301 9.41 6.42 7.91
N SER A 302 9.89 7.54 8.45
CA SER A 302 11.33 7.89 8.44
C SER A 302 12.23 6.89 9.19
N LYS A 303 11.67 6.03 10.05
CA LYS A 303 12.42 5.03 10.85
C LYS A 303 12.57 3.70 10.12
N THR A 304 12.94 3.74 8.85
CA THR A 304 12.95 2.60 7.90
C THR A 304 13.66 1.36 8.44
N LYS A 305 14.88 1.50 8.99
CA LYS A 305 15.65 0.38 9.56
C LYS A 305 14.96 -0.33 10.72
N PHE A 306 14.26 0.42 11.57
CA PHE A 306 13.51 -0.15 12.69
C PHE A 306 12.28 -0.91 12.17
N ILE A 307 11.53 -0.28 11.26
CA ILE A 307 10.32 -0.85 10.63
C ILE A 307 10.65 -2.19 9.96
N GLN A 308 11.72 -2.23 9.17
CA GLN A 308 12.14 -3.45 8.48
C GLN A 308 12.40 -4.58 9.48
N GLY A 309 13.27 -4.36 10.48
CA GLY A 309 13.57 -5.41 11.45
C GLY A 309 12.36 -5.81 12.30
N ALA A 310 11.47 -4.88 12.65
CA ALA A 310 10.24 -5.20 13.38
C ALA A 310 9.25 -6.06 12.56
N ARG A 311 9.21 -5.86 11.24
CA ARG A 311 8.42 -6.71 10.33
C ARG A 311 9.05 -8.09 10.16
N GLU A 312 10.38 -8.17 10.06
CA GLU A 312 11.12 -9.44 9.98
C GLU A 312 10.93 -10.32 11.23
N ASP A 313 10.78 -9.72 12.41
CA ASP A 313 10.51 -10.44 13.66
C ASP A 313 9.15 -11.17 13.67
N GLY A 314 8.17 -10.73 12.86
CA GLY A 314 6.87 -11.40 12.66
C GLY A 314 5.89 -11.42 13.85
N GLY A 315 6.33 -11.01 15.05
CA GLY A 315 5.53 -11.03 16.29
C GLY A 315 4.96 -9.67 16.73
N ILE A 316 5.27 -8.59 16.00
CA ILE A 316 4.94 -7.22 16.39
C ILE A 316 3.88 -6.66 15.44
N GLU A 317 2.82 -6.08 15.99
CA GLU A 317 1.87 -5.28 15.19
C GLU A 317 2.51 -3.92 14.84
N VAL A 318 3.04 -3.80 13.62
CA VAL A 318 3.74 -2.60 13.14
C VAL A 318 2.79 -1.69 12.35
N ASN A 319 2.41 -0.57 12.95
CA ASN A 319 1.62 0.48 12.32
C ASN A 319 2.53 1.63 11.86
N VAL A 320 2.71 1.76 10.55
CA VAL A 320 3.55 2.81 9.95
C VAL A 320 2.69 4.04 9.64
N ILE A 321 3.10 5.19 10.16
CA ILE A 321 2.48 6.50 9.88
C ILE A 321 3.33 7.18 8.80
N GLU A 322 2.73 7.42 7.63
CA GLU A 322 3.34 8.12 6.50
C GLU A 322 2.88 9.60 6.48
N GLY A 323 3.64 10.45 5.80
CA GLY A 323 3.32 11.87 5.63
C GLY A 323 3.91 12.79 6.70
N ASP A 324 3.53 14.06 6.66
CA ASP A 324 3.94 15.05 7.66
C ASP A 324 3.18 14.84 8.97
N ILE A 325 3.91 14.82 10.07
CA ILE A 325 3.38 14.67 11.43
C ILE A 325 3.58 15.95 12.27
N GLY A 326 4.03 17.04 11.66
CA GLY A 326 4.26 18.32 12.33
C GLY A 326 3.05 18.80 13.14
N GLY A 327 3.32 19.29 14.36
CA GLY A 327 2.28 19.81 15.25
C GLY A 327 1.41 18.75 15.95
N THR A 328 1.70 17.46 15.78
CA THR A 328 1.02 16.37 16.50
C THR A 328 1.75 16.01 17.78
N LYS A 329 1.03 15.53 18.79
CA LYS A 329 1.63 14.99 20.01
C LYS A 329 2.47 13.76 19.68
N PHE A 330 2.09 12.96 18.67
CA PHE A 330 2.93 11.86 18.21
C PHE A 330 4.33 12.31 17.76
N ASN A 331 4.43 13.44 17.06
CA ASN A 331 5.71 14.02 16.66
C ASN A 331 6.51 14.56 17.86
N ASP A 332 5.85 15.22 18.80
CA ASP A 332 6.50 15.73 20.03
C ASP A 332 7.14 14.61 20.85
N TYR A 333 6.60 13.39 20.76
CA TYR A 333 7.16 12.17 21.35
C TYR A 333 8.02 11.38 20.34
N GLY A 334 8.76 12.09 19.49
CA GLY A 334 9.79 11.53 18.62
C GLY A 334 9.27 10.67 17.47
N GLY A 335 7.96 10.67 17.19
CA GLY A 335 7.34 9.89 16.11
C GLY A 335 7.49 8.38 16.31
N ILE A 336 7.44 7.92 17.56
CA ILE A 336 7.34 6.51 17.92
C ILE A 336 6.65 6.33 19.28
N VAL A 337 5.70 5.39 19.35
CA VAL A 337 5.10 4.91 20.61
C VAL A 337 4.82 3.41 20.47
N PHE A 338 5.08 2.64 21.52
CA PHE A 338 4.89 1.20 21.51
C PHE A 338 4.34 0.66 22.82
N GLU A 339 3.60 -0.43 22.72
CA GLU A 339 3.05 -1.21 23.83
C GLU A 339 3.84 -2.50 23.99
N ILE A 340 4.14 -2.89 25.22
CA ILE A 340 4.78 -4.18 25.55
C ILE A 340 3.80 -5.16 26.20
N HIS A 341 4.10 -6.45 26.14
CA HIS A 341 3.20 -7.52 26.61
C HIS A 341 2.89 -7.48 28.11
N TYR A 342 3.81 -6.99 28.93
CA TYR A 342 3.68 -6.94 30.37
C TYR A 342 4.34 -5.68 30.92
N ARG A 343 3.82 -5.16 32.04
CA ARG A 343 4.41 -4.01 32.73
C ARG A 343 5.80 -4.40 33.24
N THR A 344 6.83 -3.71 32.76
CA THR A 344 8.21 -3.91 33.20
C THR A 344 9.02 -2.68 32.85
N GLU A 345 10.03 -2.35 33.65
CA GLU A 345 10.98 -1.31 33.30
C GLU A 345 11.95 -1.82 32.24
N LEU A 346 12.09 -1.11 31.11
CA LEU A 346 13.00 -1.54 30.04
C LEU A 346 14.48 -1.42 30.41
N GLY A 347 14.82 -0.59 31.41
CA GLY A 347 16.20 -0.39 31.88
C GLY A 347 16.86 -1.67 32.41
N ILE A 348 16.08 -2.65 32.88
CA ILE A 348 16.61 -3.94 33.35
C ILE A 348 17.13 -4.83 32.21
N PHE A 349 16.81 -4.50 30.96
CA PHE A 349 17.15 -5.28 29.77
C PHE A 349 18.24 -4.65 28.88
N GLY A 350 18.85 -3.51 29.25
CA GLY A 350 19.98 -2.93 28.48
C GLY A 350 20.32 -1.45 28.62
#